data_AF-A0A1V2A471-F1
#
_entry.id   AF-A0A1V2A471-F1
#
_cell.length_a   1.000
_cell.length_b   1.000
_cell.length_c   1.000
_cell.angle_alpha   90.00
_cell.angle_beta   90.00
_cell.angle_gamma   90.00
#
_symmetry.space_group_name_H-M   'P 1'
#
loop_
_entity.id
_entity.type
_entity.pdbx_description
1 polymer ?
#
loop_
_entity_poly.entity_id
_entity_poly.type
_entity_poly.pdbx_seq_one_letter_code
_entity_poly.pdbx_strand_id
1 'polypeptide(L)'
;MGNIIDGIQKDQPVIIVGYGAGYHIAALAKELPEQEICALEFNLQYANWFKKSLFYESVAVLPHVKMKTTDHLSAKERASIFSDVHQNNLLIQKTSMDIMPAKYNNVKLMLKDFQMQKDSIKNQIGTMIENFQKNIALNDSGIGELKDIYKGKKMILVSAGPSLDKQLPLLKKIREEGDIVIGAVGTAVRPLYRCGIIPNFLMIIDPQEGTMKQLTGIKLPNTPLYYMSTAYHDTVKLHAGPRRIVWQNGFMDAHKMAIMQNDPLIQTGGSVATALLDTMVFLGGQVIALIGQDLAFTGGKSHASHTAAEKEVEETANTIKVQNYYQTGEVITANNLSIYRKWFERYAENNAELSLYNCTEGGAYINGWKHSSLNDFHLLDIF
;
A
#
# COMPACT_ATOMS: atom_id res chain seq x y z
N MET A 1 22.16 -11.58 -10.80
CA MET A 1 21.30 -12.38 -9.91
C MET A 1 21.60 -12.18 -8.43
N GLY A 2 22.84 -11.81 -8.03
CA GLY A 2 23.21 -11.59 -6.60
C GLY A 2 22.18 -10.82 -5.78
N ASN A 3 21.82 -9.58 -6.17
CA ASN A 3 20.87 -8.76 -5.42
C ASN A 3 19.43 -9.33 -5.31
N ILE A 4 19.04 -10.31 -6.14
CA ILE A 4 17.71 -10.94 -6.05
C ILE A 4 17.72 -12.07 -5.00
N ILE A 5 18.83 -12.80 -4.90
CA ILE A 5 18.99 -13.95 -4.01
C ILE A 5 19.03 -13.51 -2.54
N ASP A 6 19.72 -12.40 -2.25
CA ASP A 6 19.87 -11.89 -0.88
C ASP A 6 18.54 -11.51 -0.21
N GLY A 7 17.49 -11.24 -0.99
CA GLY A 7 16.16 -10.89 -0.48
C GLY A 7 15.21 -12.08 -0.31
N ILE A 8 15.53 -13.26 -0.84
CA ILE A 8 14.65 -14.45 -0.80
C ILE A 8 14.63 -15.03 0.61
N GLN A 9 13.42 -15.27 1.13
CA GLN A 9 13.23 -15.98 2.39
C GLN A 9 13.52 -17.47 2.18
N LYS A 10 14.56 -17.97 2.85
CA LYS A 10 15.13 -19.31 2.59
C LYS A 10 14.24 -20.45 3.08
N ASP A 11 13.36 -20.19 4.04
CA ASP A 11 12.46 -21.14 4.67
C ASP A 11 11.09 -21.26 3.96
N GLN A 12 10.86 -20.51 2.89
CA GLN A 12 9.61 -20.51 2.13
C GLN A 12 9.81 -20.93 0.68
N PRO A 13 8.81 -21.53 0.01
CA PRO A 13 8.94 -21.86 -1.41
C PRO A 13 9.10 -20.60 -2.28
N VAL A 14 9.77 -20.74 -3.42
CA VAL A 14 9.87 -19.70 -4.45
C VAL A 14 8.88 -19.99 -5.57
N ILE A 15 8.10 -18.98 -5.96
CA ILE A 15 7.25 -19.06 -7.15
C ILE A 15 7.83 -18.21 -8.28
N ILE A 16 8.03 -18.84 -9.43
CA ILE A 16 8.42 -18.15 -10.67
C ILE A 16 7.22 -18.16 -11.61
N VAL A 17 6.68 -16.99 -11.95
CA VAL A 17 5.68 -16.86 -13.00
C VAL A 17 6.37 -16.72 -14.33
N GLY A 18 6.26 -17.78 -15.13
CA GLY A 18 6.74 -17.84 -16.51
C GLY A 18 7.94 -18.75 -16.70
N TYR A 19 7.85 -19.65 -17.68
CA TYR A 19 8.95 -20.56 -17.99
C TYR A 19 10.09 -19.88 -18.74
N GLY A 20 9.79 -18.90 -19.60
CA GLY A 20 10.76 -18.37 -20.57
C GLY A 20 11.54 -19.51 -21.25
N ALA A 21 12.85 -19.29 -21.46
CA ALA A 21 13.76 -20.35 -21.94
C ALA A 21 14.36 -21.21 -20.80
N GLY A 22 13.83 -21.16 -19.57
CA GLY A 22 14.31 -21.97 -18.44
C GLY A 22 15.61 -21.53 -17.77
N TYR A 23 16.44 -20.71 -18.43
CA TYR A 23 17.75 -20.30 -17.89
C TYR A 23 17.68 -19.62 -16.52
N HIS A 24 16.69 -18.75 -16.29
CA HIS A 24 16.54 -18.07 -15.00
C HIS A 24 16.12 -19.03 -13.89
N ILE A 25 15.34 -20.07 -14.22
CA ILE A 25 14.93 -21.11 -13.29
C ILE A 25 16.14 -21.95 -12.91
N ALA A 26 16.90 -22.43 -13.90
CA ALA A 26 18.10 -23.24 -13.68
C ALA A 26 19.17 -22.48 -12.87
N ALA A 27 19.40 -21.21 -13.21
CA ALA A 27 20.35 -20.37 -12.47
C ALA A 27 19.90 -20.17 -11.01
N LEU A 28 18.62 -19.93 -10.76
CA LEU A 28 18.11 -19.77 -9.39
C LEU A 28 18.20 -21.07 -8.59
N ALA A 29 17.83 -22.20 -9.20
CA ALA A 29 17.89 -23.51 -8.56
C ALA A 29 19.32 -23.90 -8.15
N LYS A 30 20.33 -23.46 -8.90
CA LYS A 30 21.74 -23.68 -8.55
C LYS A 30 22.15 -22.88 -7.31
N GLU A 31 21.64 -21.65 -7.18
CA GLU A 31 21.94 -20.77 -6.04
C GLU A 31 21.12 -21.12 -4.79
N LEU A 32 19.98 -21.79 -4.96
CA LEU A 32 19.07 -22.22 -3.90
C LEU A 32 18.86 -23.75 -3.96
N PRO A 33 19.89 -24.57 -3.66
CA PRO A 33 19.84 -26.02 -3.84
C PRO A 33 18.83 -26.73 -2.91
N GLU A 34 18.55 -26.16 -1.74
CA GLU A 34 17.70 -26.77 -0.71
C GLU A 34 16.26 -26.24 -0.71
N GLN A 35 15.95 -25.24 -1.54
CA GLN A 35 14.67 -24.53 -1.48
C GLN A 35 13.73 -24.97 -2.59
N GLU A 36 12.47 -25.28 -2.27
CA GLU A 36 11.49 -25.68 -3.30
C GLU A 36 11.20 -24.51 -4.25
N ILE A 37 11.34 -24.75 -5.56
CA ILE A 37 11.03 -23.77 -6.60
C ILE A 37 9.85 -24.28 -7.44
N CYS A 38 8.76 -23.52 -7.47
CA CYS A 38 7.62 -23.77 -8.33
C CYS A 38 7.61 -22.79 -9.51
N ALA A 39 7.89 -23.27 -10.72
CA ALA A 39 7.72 -22.51 -11.94
C ALA A 39 6.29 -22.70 -12.47
N LEU A 40 5.56 -21.61 -12.69
CA LEU A 40 4.17 -21.59 -13.12
C LEU A 40 4.02 -20.93 -14.49
N GLU A 41 3.41 -21.61 -15.46
CA GLU A 41 3.11 -21.05 -16.78
C GLU A 41 1.60 -21.01 -17.05
N PHE A 42 1.12 -19.84 -17.48
CA PHE A 42 -0.29 -19.57 -17.74
C PHE A 42 -0.68 -19.84 -19.20
N ASN A 43 0.29 -19.84 -20.12
CA ASN A 43 0.08 -20.18 -21.51
C ASN A 43 0.35 -21.68 -21.75
N LEU A 44 -0.71 -22.49 -21.80
CA LEU A 44 -0.60 -23.94 -21.99
C LEU A 44 0.09 -24.32 -23.32
N GLN A 45 -0.19 -23.57 -24.39
CA GLN A 45 0.44 -23.83 -25.69
C GLN A 45 1.95 -23.62 -25.62
N TYR A 46 2.39 -22.54 -24.95
CA TYR A 46 3.80 -22.28 -24.70
C TYR A 46 4.42 -23.34 -23.78
N ALA A 47 3.75 -23.72 -22.70
CA ALA A 47 4.22 -24.76 -21.80
C ALA A 47 4.45 -26.11 -22.51
N ASN A 48 3.53 -26.48 -23.41
CA ASN A 48 3.65 -27.70 -24.22
C ASN A 48 4.78 -27.63 -25.24
N TRP A 49 4.99 -26.46 -25.85
CA TRP A 49 6.15 -26.22 -26.72
C TRP A 49 7.45 -26.30 -25.92
N PHE A 50 7.51 -25.67 -24.75
CA PHE A 50 8.69 -25.64 -23.88
C PHE A 50 9.13 -27.06 -23.52
N LYS A 51 8.22 -27.92 -23.07
CA LYS A 51 8.49 -29.33 -22.72
C LYS A 51 9.07 -30.17 -23.86
N LYS A 52 8.87 -29.77 -25.12
CA LYS A 52 9.41 -30.43 -26.32
C LYS A 52 10.69 -29.77 -26.84
N SER A 53 11.09 -28.65 -26.25
CA SER A 53 12.26 -27.88 -26.66
C SER A 53 13.53 -28.40 -25.96
N LEU A 54 14.68 -28.13 -26.55
CA LEU A 54 15.99 -28.42 -25.95
C LEU A 54 16.22 -27.68 -24.62
N PHE A 55 15.49 -26.58 -24.37
CA PHE A 55 15.61 -25.81 -23.14
C PHE A 55 15.06 -26.54 -21.92
N TYR A 56 14.10 -27.46 -22.11
CA TYR A 56 13.44 -28.16 -21.01
C TYR A 56 14.41 -29.03 -20.21
N GLU A 57 15.37 -29.68 -20.88
CA GLU A 57 16.35 -30.57 -20.23
C GLU A 57 17.12 -29.85 -19.13
N SER A 58 17.47 -28.57 -19.32
CA SER A 58 18.20 -27.76 -18.35
C SER A 58 17.45 -27.53 -17.02
N VAL A 59 16.13 -27.72 -17.02
CA VAL A 59 15.27 -27.52 -15.85
C VAL A 59 14.70 -28.84 -15.34
N ALA A 60 14.38 -29.78 -16.24
CA ALA A 60 13.73 -31.05 -15.90
C ALA A 60 14.59 -31.96 -15.01
N VAL A 61 15.92 -31.82 -15.08
CA VAL A 61 16.87 -32.58 -14.26
C VAL A 61 17.02 -32.06 -12.83
N LEU A 62 16.41 -30.91 -12.52
CA LEU A 62 16.55 -30.26 -11.21
C LEU A 62 15.49 -30.81 -10.24
N PRO A 63 15.89 -31.58 -9.21
CA PRO A 63 14.94 -32.36 -8.39
C PRO A 63 14.01 -31.51 -7.53
N HIS A 64 14.44 -30.29 -7.16
CA HIS A 64 13.69 -29.35 -6.33
C HIS A 64 12.89 -28.32 -7.14
N VAL A 65 12.85 -28.45 -8.48
CA VAL A 65 12.09 -27.57 -9.36
C VAL A 65 10.80 -28.26 -9.83
N LYS A 66 9.65 -27.73 -9.42
CA LYS A 66 8.33 -28.19 -9.86
C LYS A 66 7.80 -27.27 -10.96
N MET A 67 7.54 -27.83 -12.14
CA MET A 67 6.93 -27.10 -13.26
C MET A 67 5.43 -27.36 -13.32
N LYS A 68 4.62 -26.30 -13.19
CA LYS A 68 3.15 -26.37 -13.19
C LYS A 68 2.54 -25.47 -14.26
N THR A 69 1.41 -25.88 -14.80
CA THR A 69 0.54 -25.00 -15.61
C THR A 69 -0.78 -24.77 -14.88
N THR A 70 -1.44 -23.65 -15.14
CA THR A 70 -2.69 -23.28 -14.44
C THR A 70 -3.86 -24.21 -14.70
N ASP A 71 -3.85 -24.93 -15.83
CA ASP A 71 -4.90 -25.90 -16.17
C ASP A 71 -4.78 -27.19 -15.35
N HIS A 72 -3.62 -27.44 -14.72
CA HIS A 72 -3.43 -28.54 -13.76
C HIS A 72 -3.76 -28.15 -12.31
N LEU A 73 -4.10 -26.88 -12.05
CA LEU A 73 -4.45 -26.40 -10.73
C LEU A 73 -5.97 -26.45 -10.53
N SER A 74 -6.43 -26.93 -9.39
CA SER A 74 -7.83 -26.87 -8.96
C SER A 74 -8.31 -25.42 -8.83
N ALA A 75 -9.63 -25.21 -8.78
CA ALA A 75 -10.20 -23.88 -8.55
C ALA A 75 -9.72 -23.26 -7.22
N LYS A 76 -9.56 -24.10 -6.19
CA LYS A 76 -9.03 -23.70 -4.88
C LYS A 76 -7.55 -23.29 -4.97
N GLU A 77 -6.72 -24.11 -5.62
CA GLU A 77 -5.31 -23.75 -5.84
C GLU A 77 -5.19 -22.45 -6.61
N ARG A 78 -5.96 -22.27 -7.70
CA ARG A 78 -5.95 -21.02 -8.48
C ARG A 78 -6.27 -19.77 -7.65
N ALA A 79 -7.18 -19.88 -6.68
CA ALA A 79 -7.55 -18.77 -5.80
C ALA A 79 -6.44 -18.42 -4.79
N SER A 80 -5.57 -19.38 -4.43
CA SER A 80 -4.57 -19.23 -3.37
C SER A 80 -3.11 -19.31 -3.86
N ILE A 81 -2.84 -19.40 -5.18
CA ILE A 81 -1.47 -19.53 -5.74
C ILE A 81 -0.51 -18.50 -5.13
N PHE A 82 -0.98 -17.27 -4.93
CA PHE A 82 -0.16 -16.15 -4.46
C PHE A 82 -0.48 -15.72 -3.02
N SER A 83 -1.43 -16.35 -2.33
CA SER A 83 -1.88 -15.88 -1.00
C SER A 83 -0.83 -16.09 0.08
N ASP A 84 -0.03 -17.15 -0.03
CA ASP A 84 0.88 -17.61 1.03
C ASP A 84 2.36 -17.43 0.65
N VAL A 85 2.63 -16.77 -0.48
CA VAL A 85 4.00 -16.58 -0.99
C VAL A 85 4.55 -15.27 -0.46
N HIS A 86 5.66 -15.33 0.27
CA HIS A 86 6.38 -14.12 0.65
C HIS A 86 6.76 -13.30 -0.60
N GLN A 87 6.59 -11.98 -0.54
CA GLN A 87 6.75 -11.10 -1.70
C GLN A 87 8.11 -11.26 -2.39
N ASN A 88 9.19 -11.40 -1.64
CA ASN A 88 10.52 -11.59 -2.24
C ASN A 88 10.68 -12.94 -2.97
N ASN A 89 9.84 -13.92 -2.64
CA ASN A 89 9.84 -15.27 -3.21
C ASN A 89 8.95 -15.37 -4.45
N LEU A 90 8.24 -14.31 -4.84
CA LEU A 90 7.52 -14.22 -6.10
C LEU A 90 8.37 -13.51 -7.16
N LEU A 91 8.76 -14.25 -8.21
CA LEU A 91 9.54 -13.77 -9.34
C LEU A 91 8.70 -13.80 -10.61
N ILE A 92 8.66 -12.70 -11.35
CA ILE A 92 7.80 -12.56 -12.52
C ILE A 92 8.65 -12.37 -13.77
N GLN A 93 8.45 -13.24 -14.75
CA GLN A 93 9.11 -13.16 -16.04
C GLN A 93 8.22 -12.37 -17.02
N LYS A 94 8.74 -11.24 -17.53
CA LYS A 94 7.99 -10.28 -18.34
C LYS A 94 7.43 -10.87 -19.65
N THR A 95 8.19 -11.69 -20.36
CA THR A 95 7.71 -12.27 -21.63
C THR A 95 6.53 -13.23 -21.42
N SER A 96 6.51 -13.99 -20.31
CA SER A 96 5.37 -14.85 -19.96
C SER A 96 4.12 -14.02 -19.60
N MET A 97 4.31 -12.81 -19.04
CA MET A 97 3.22 -11.85 -18.87
C MET A 97 2.66 -11.38 -20.22
N ASP A 98 3.52 -11.13 -21.20
CA ASP A 98 3.10 -10.65 -22.53
C ASP A 98 2.29 -11.70 -23.28
N ILE A 99 2.68 -12.98 -23.21
CA ILE A 99 1.97 -14.10 -23.86
C ILE A 99 0.85 -14.72 -23.01
N MET A 100 0.53 -14.16 -21.84
CA MET A 100 -0.50 -14.69 -20.95
C MET A 100 -1.89 -14.61 -21.63
N PRO A 101 -2.66 -15.72 -21.68
CA PRO A 101 -3.99 -15.74 -22.30
C PRO A 101 -4.96 -14.73 -21.66
N ALA A 102 -5.84 -14.14 -22.47
CA ALA A 102 -6.80 -13.11 -22.03
C ALA A 102 -7.72 -13.57 -20.88
N LYS A 103 -8.01 -14.88 -20.78
CA LYS A 103 -8.77 -15.48 -19.66
C LYS A 103 -8.12 -15.22 -18.28
N TYR A 104 -6.84 -14.86 -18.23
CA TYR A 104 -6.10 -14.55 -17.01
C TYR A 104 -5.77 -13.07 -16.84
N ASN A 105 -6.47 -12.16 -17.53
CA ASN A 105 -6.21 -10.71 -17.44
C ASN A 105 -6.22 -10.16 -16.01
N ASN A 106 -7.12 -10.64 -15.14
CA ASN A 106 -7.15 -10.21 -13.74
C ASN A 106 -5.86 -10.58 -12.99
N VAL A 107 -5.34 -11.79 -13.22
CA VAL A 107 -4.06 -12.23 -12.67
C VAL A 107 -2.90 -11.44 -13.27
N LYS A 108 -2.94 -11.18 -14.59
CA LYS A 108 -1.96 -10.34 -15.28
C LYS A 108 -1.87 -8.94 -14.66
N LEU A 109 -3.01 -8.33 -14.35
CA LEU A 109 -3.07 -7.02 -13.70
C LEU A 109 -2.50 -7.10 -12.27
N MET A 110 -2.89 -8.10 -11.47
CA MET A 110 -2.35 -8.31 -10.12
C MET A 110 -0.82 -8.45 -10.12
N LEU A 111 -0.26 -9.24 -11.04
CA LEU A 111 1.18 -9.44 -11.15
C LEU A 111 1.92 -8.19 -11.63
N LYS A 112 1.30 -7.39 -12.52
CA LYS A 112 1.83 -6.07 -12.88
C LYS A 112 1.84 -5.11 -11.70
N ASP A 113 0.73 -5.07 -10.95
CA ASP A 113 0.58 -4.25 -9.75
C ASP A 113 1.68 -4.61 -8.72
N PHE A 114 1.92 -5.90 -8.53
CA PHE A 114 2.99 -6.43 -7.67
C PHE A 114 4.39 -6.02 -8.16
N GLN A 115 4.69 -6.20 -9.44
CA GLN A 115 5.98 -5.83 -10.02
C GLN A 115 6.26 -4.32 -9.88
N MET A 116 5.25 -3.48 -10.11
CA MET A 116 5.36 -2.04 -9.92
C MET A 116 5.70 -1.65 -8.47
N GLN A 117 5.09 -2.30 -7.48
CA GLN A 117 5.42 -2.07 -6.07
C GLN A 117 6.87 -2.47 -5.77
N LYS A 118 7.31 -3.62 -6.25
CA LYS A 118 8.68 -4.12 -6.06
C LYS A 118 9.72 -3.21 -6.70
N ASP A 119 9.48 -2.75 -7.92
CA ASP A 119 10.36 -1.84 -8.63
C ASP A 119 10.44 -0.48 -7.93
N SER A 120 9.32 0.03 -7.40
CA SER A 120 9.29 1.26 -6.61
C SER A 120 10.19 1.16 -5.36
N ILE A 121 10.07 0.08 -4.59
CA ILE A 121 10.91 -0.16 -3.40
C ILE A 121 12.38 -0.27 -3.79
N LYS A 122 12.69 -1.06 -4.83
CA LYS A 122 14.07 -1.28 -5.29
C LYS A 122 14.75 0.03 -5.69
N ASN A 123 14.03 0.93 -6.35
CA ASN A 123 14.57 2.23 -6.76
C ASN A 123 14.87 3.16 -5.57
N GLN A 124 14.25 2.92 -4.41
CA GLN A 124 14.36 3.78 -3.24
C GLN A 124 15.11 3.13 -2.07
N ILE A 125 15.53 1.87 -2.20
CA ILE A 125 16.07 1.08 -1.08
C ILE A 125 17.30 1.72 -0.43
N GLY A 126 18.19 2.32 -1.22
CA GLY A 126 19.37 3.03 -0.70
C GLY A 126 18.97 4.20 0.20
N THR A 127 18.07 5.05 -0.28
CA THR A 127 17.51 6.17 0.49
C THR A 127 16.76 5.70 1.74
N MET A 128 16.01 4.61 1.64
CA MET A 128 15.30 4.02 2.79
C MET A 128 16.25 3.54 3.88
N ILE A 129 17.36 2.87 3.51
CA ILE A 129 18.38 2.40 4.47
C ILE A 129 19.07 3.60 5.15
N GLU A 130 19.44 4.63 4.39
CA GLU A 130 20.07 5.83 4.95
C GLU A 130 19.12 6.56 5.92
N ASN A 131 17.87 6.77 5.52
CA ASN A 131 16.85 7.37 6.38
C ASN A 131 16.61 6.53 7.63
N PHE A 132 16.53 5.21 7.51
CA PHE A 132 16.36 4.31 8.64
C PHE A 132 17.45 4.51 9.69
N GLN A 133 18.72 4.51 9.29
CA GLN A 133 19.84 4.74 10.21
C GLN A 133 19.75 6.09 10.92
N LYS A 134 19.44 7.16 10.18
CA LYS A 134 19.28 8.51 10.77
C LYS A 134 18.06 8.61 11.69
N ASN A 135 16.97 7.93 11.35
CA ASN A 135 15.73 7.93 12.13
C ASN A 135 15.82 7.13 13.42
N ILE A 136 16.55 6.00 13.43
CA ILE A 136 16.85 5.28 14.66
C ILE A 136 17.65 6.16 15.63
N ALA A 137 18.58 6.96 15.11
CA ALA A 137 19.39 7.86 15.93
C ALA A 137 18.57 9.00 16.60
N LEU A 138 17.32 9.23 16.18
CA LEU A 138 16.41 10.16 16.87
C LEU A 138 15.92 9.62 18.22
N ASN A 139 15.99 8.30 18.44
CA ASN A 139 15.57 7.63 19.67
C ASN A 139 14.13 7.97 20.09
N ASP A 140 13.23 8.14 19.11
CA ASP A 140 11.80 8.29 19.36
C ASP A 140 11.19 6.91 19.69
N SER A 141 10.30 6.84 20.68
CA SER A 141 9.58 5.60 21.02
C SER A 141 8.69 5.13 19.88
N GLY A 142 8.48 3.82 19.75
CA GLY A 142 7.47 3.28 18.85
C GLY A 142 6.04 3.39 19.39
N ILE A 143 5.09 2.79 18.66
CA ILE A 143 3.66 2.95 18.92
C ILE A 143 3.05 1.86 19.81
N GLY A 144 3.80 0.84 20.24
CA GLY A 144 3.28 -0.34 20.94
C GLY A 144 2.46 -0.01 22.19
N GLU A 145 2.90 0.99 22.97
CA GLU A 145 2.20 1.49 24.16
C GLU A 145 0.86 2.20 23.84
N LEU A 146 0.64 2.58 22.57
CA LEU A 146 -0.53 3.31 22.12
C LEU A 146 -1.65 2.40 21.59
N LYS A 147 -1.51 1.08 21.75
CA LYS A 147 -2.54 0.13 21.35
C LYS A 147 -3.89 0.49 22.00
N ASP A 148 -4.95 0.49 21.20
CA ASP A 148 -6.33 0.68 21.64
C ASP A 148 -6.66 2.02 22.35
N ILE A 149 -5.80 3.05 22.28
CA ILE A 149 -6.03 4.35 22.96
C ILE A 149 -7.28 5.10 22.47
N TYR A 150 -7.76 4.79 21.27
CA TYR A 150 -8.97 5.36 20.67
C TYR A 150 -10.12 4.36 20.59
N LYS A 151 -10.06 3.26 21.34
CA LYS A 151 -11.13 2.27 21.39
C LYS A 151 -12.46 2.94 21.77
N GLY A 152 -13.50 2.62 21.01
CA GLY A 152 -14.84 3.20 21.19
C GLY A 152 -14.99 4.63 20.65
N LYS A 153 -14.03 5.17 19.90
CA LYS A 153 -14.16 6.47 19.22
C LYS A 153 -14.37 6.29 17.72
N LYS A 154 -15.17 7.18 17.13
CA LYS A 154 -15.18 7.38 15.67
C LYS A 154 -13.85 8.00 15.26
N MET A 155 -13.34 7.57 14.12
CA MET A 155 -12.13 8.14 13.53
C MET A 155 -12.35 8.57 12.08
N ILE A 156 -11.66 9.63 11.68
CA ILE A 156 -11.62 10.11 10.30
C ILE A 156 -10.16 10.07 9.82
N LEU A 157 -9.94 9.39 8.71
CA LEU A 157 -8.71 9.43 7.94
C LEU A 157 -8.83 10.52 6.87
N VAL A 158 -7.98 11.52 6.96
CA VAL A 158 -7.94 12.65 6.03
C VAL A 158 -6.83 12.46 5.01
N SER A 159 -7.22 12.24 3.76
CA SER A 159 -6.32 12.20 2.61
C SER A 159 -6.36 13.51 1.82
N ALA A 160 -5.43 13.68 0.88
CA ALA A 160 -5.22 14.94 0.15
C ALA A 160 -5.80 14.94 -1.28
N GLY A 161 -6.78 14.08 -1.55
CA GLY A 161 -7.47 14.03 -2.83
C GLY A 161 -8.36 15.26 -3.06
N PRO A 162 -8.70 15.57 -4.33
CA PRO A 162 -9.44 16.79 -4.68
C PRO A 162 -10.74 17.01 -3.91
N SER A 163 -11.43 15.94 -3.49
CA SER A 163 -12.70 16.11 -2.78
C SER A 163 -12.55 16.71 -1.39
N LEU A 164 -11.34 16.75 -0.81
CA LEU A 164 -11.11 17.31 0.52
C LEU A 164 -11.61 18.76 0.62
N ASP A 165 -11.40 19.58 -0.43
CA ASP A 165 -11.68 21.02 -0.40
C ASP A 165 -13.13 21.33 0.02
N LYS A 166 -14.10 20.56 -0.50
CA LYS A 166 -15.52 20.74 -0.16
C LYS A 166 -15.88 20.22 1.24
N GLN A 167 -15.04 19.39 1.84
CA GLN A 167 -15.28 18.77 3.14
C GLN A 167 -14.67 19.56 4.29
N LEU A 168 -13.69 20.44 4.03
CA LEU A 168 -13.02 21.26 5.03
C LEU A 168 -13.99 22.06 5.93
N PRO A 169 -15.06 22.71 5.42
CA PRO A 169 -15.98 23.45 6.29
C PRO A 169 -16.71 22.57 7.30
N LEU A 170 -17.18 21.39 6.90
CA LEU A 170 -17.86 20.46 7.80
C LEU A 170 -16.88 19.79 8.75
N LEU A 171 -15.70 19.39 8.26
CA LEU A 171 -14.63 18.82 9.09
C LEU A 171 -14.21 19.76 10.20
N LYS A 172 -14.19 21.07 9.95
CA LYS A 172 -13.90 22.08 10.96
C LYS A 172 -14.92 22.05 12.10
N LYS A 173 -16.22 22.01 11.78
CA LYS A 173 -17.30 21.90 12.79
C LYS A 173 -17.17 20.63 13.62
N ILE A 174 -16.98 19.48 12.95
CA ILE A 174 -16.76 18.19 13.59
C ILE A 174 -15.55 18.25 14.55
N ARG A 175 -14.48 18.93 14.15
CA ARG A 175 -13.29 19.09 14.98
C ARG A 175 -13.54 19.97 16.20
N GLU A 176 -14.31 21.04 16.06
CA GLU A 176 -14.66 21.97 17.14
C GLU A 176 -15.53 21.30 18.22
N GLU A 177 -16.37 20.33 17.84
CA GLU A 177 -17.18 19.53 18.77
C GLU A 177 -16.34 18.52 19.58
N GLY A 178 -15.22 18.05 19.02
CA GLY A 178 -14.20 17.29 19.75
C GLY A 178 -14.45 15.78 19.91
N ASP A 179 -15.55 15.25 19.38
CA ASP A 179 -15.97 13.84 19.60
C ASP A 179 -15.32 12.81 18.66
N ILE A 180 -14.66 13.27 17.60
CA ILE A 180 -14.08 12.41 16.55
C ILE A 180 -12.57 12.58 16.47
N VAL A 181 -11.86 11.45 16.37
CA VAL A 181 -10.40 11.42 16.23
C VAL A 181 -10.01 11.60 14.76
N ILE A 182 -9.19 12.59 14.45
CA ILE A 182 -8.76 12.90 13.09
C ILE A 182 -7.30 12.51 12.88
N GLY A 183 -7.04 11.53 12.02
CA GLY A 183 -5.70 11.20 11.53
C GLY A 183 -5.50 11.75 10.12
N ALA A 184 -4.40 12.46 9.85
CA ALA A 184 -4.15 13.07 8.54
C ALA A 184 -2.88 12.53 7.87
N VAL A 185 -2.95 12.29 6.56
CA VAL A 185 -1.72 12.06 5.78
C VAL A 185 -0.93 13.37 5.65
N GLY A 186 0.40 13.30 5.56
CA GLY A 186 1.26 14.48 5.49
C GLY A 186 0.86 15.50 4.41
N THR A 187 0.43 15.05 3.23
CA THR A 187 -0.05 15.92 2.14
C THR A 187 -1.34 16.68 2.47
N ALA A 188 -2.17 16.18 3.40
CA ALA A 188 -3.40 16.83 3.84
C ALA A 188 -3.17 17.85 4.98
N VAL A 189 -1.98 17.86 5.62
CA VAL A 189 -1.71 18.75 6.76
C VAL A 189 -1.79 20.22 6.38
N ARG A 190 -1.27 20.59 5.20
CA ARG A 190 -1.27 21.99 4.73
C ARG A 190 -2.69 22.56 4.49
N PRO A 191 -3.59 21.90 3.74
CA PRO A 191 -4.96 22.40 3.59
C PRO A 191 -5.70 22.45 4.94
N LEU A 192 -5.54 21.45 5.81
CA LEU A 192 -6.12 21.47 7.15
C LEU A 192 -5.63 22.68 7.97
N TYR A 193 -4.32 22.90 8.02
CA TYR A 193 -3.70 24.00 8.77
C TYR A 193 -4.20 25.36 8.30
N ARG A 194 -4.38 25.57 6.98
CA ARG A 194 -4.92 26.82 6.42
C ARG A 194 -6.37 27.10 6.83
N CYS A 195 -7.17 26.05 7.04
CA CYS A 195 -8.55 26.18 7.52
C CYS A 195 -8.66 26.28 9.05
N GLY A 196 -7.53 26.22 9.76
CA GLY A 196 -7.49 26.20 11.23
C GLY A 196 -7.90 24.85 11.83
N ILE A 197 -7.77 23.76 11.06
CA ILE A 197 -8.09 22.40 11.53
C ILE A 197 -6.79 21.74 11.97
N ILE A 198 -6.72 21.37 13.25
CA ILE A 198 -5.57 20.65 13.84
C ILE A 198 -5.97 19.19 14.01
N PRO A 199 -5.36 18.23 13.27
CA PRO A 199 -5.68 16.82 13.44
C PRO A 199 -5.18 16.30 14.81
N ASN A 200 -5.73 15.18 15.25
CA ASN A 200 -5.25 14.50 16.46
C ASN A 200 -3.85 13.93 16.26
N PHE A 201 -3.52 13.44 15.07
CA PHE A 201 -2.17 13.02 14.69
C PHE A 201 -2.01 13.07 13.17
N LEU A 202 -0.77 13.06 12.71
CA LEU A 202 -0.45 13.01 11.29
C LEU A 202 0.57 11.91 10.98
N MET A 203 0.59 11.44 9.74
CA MET A 203 1.50 10.38 9.31
C MET A 203 2.32 10.74 8.07
N ILE A 204 3.62 10.38 8.11
CA ILE A 204 4.55 10.52 6.99
C ILE A 204 5.30 9.20 6.79
N ILE A 205 5.31 8.67 5.57
CA ILE A 205 5.97 7.38 5.29
C ILE A 205 7.03 7.45 4.17
N ASP A 206 6.98 8.49 3.34
CA ASP A 206 7.73 8.53 2.09
C ASP A 206 9.20 8.91 2.36
N PRO A 207 10.17 8.17 1.77
CA PRO A 207 11.60 8.37 2.00
C PRO A 207 12.20 9.57 1.24
N GLN A 208 11.42 10.26 0.40
CA GLN A 208 11.92 11.30 -0.50
C GLN A 208 11.93 12.70 0.14
N GLU A 209 12.93 13.49 -0.23
CA GLU A 209 13.11 14.89 0.20
C GLU A 209 11.89 15.76 -0.10
N GLY A 210 11.16 15.48 -1.18
CA GLY A 210 9.97 16.23 -1.58
C GLY A 210 8.88 16.31 -0.50
N THR A 211 8.88 15.38 0.47
CA THR A 211 7.98 15.38 1.63
C THR A 211 8.17 16.59 2.54
N MET A 212 9.34 17.25 2.53
CA MET A 212 9.62 18.45 3.35
C MET A 212 8.55 19.52 3.17
N LYS A 213 8.11 19.73 1.92
CA LYS A 213 7.10 20.74 1.55
C LYS A 213 5.76 20.54 2.26
N GLN A 214 5.48 19.33 2.74
CA GLN A 214 4.27 19.01 3.50
C GLN A 214 4.26 19.71 4.86
N LEU A 215 5.41 19.84 5.53
CA LEU A 215 5.53 20.39 6.88
C LEU A 215 6.27 21.74 6.97
N THR A 216 6.99 22.18 5.93
CA THR A 216 7.70 23.46 5.96
C THR A 216 6.76 24.62 6.33
N GLY A 217 7.07 25.32 7.43
CA GLY A 217 6.29 26.46 7.92
C GLY A 217 5.00 26.10 8.66
N ILE A 218 4.74 24.82 8.92
CA ILE A 218 3.62 24.34 9.73
C ILE A 218 4.09 24.15 11.17
N LYS A 219 3.32 24.65 12.14
CA LYS A 219 3.62 24.53 13.57
C LYS A 219 2.50 23.76 14.27
N LEU A 220 2.79 22.53 14.68
CA LEU A 220 1.86 21.63 15.37
C LEU A 220 2.52 21.01 16.62
N PRO A 221 2.87 21.84 17.64
CA PRO A 221 3.71 21.40 18.76
C PRO A 221 3.06 20.34 19.65
N ASN A 222 1.73 20.19 19.60
CA ASN A 222 0.97 19.26 20.42
C ASN A 222 0.37 18.09 19.62
N THR A 223 0.62 18.03 18.31
CA THR A 223 0.08 16.96 17.45
C THR A 223 1.14 15.89 17.27
N PRO A 224 0.90 14.63 17.67
CA PRO A 224 1.79 13.53 17.36
C PRO A 224 2.01 13.34 15.85
N LEU A 225 3.27 13.16 15.48
CA LEU A 225 3.68 12.63 14.18
C LEU A 225 4.01 11.15 14.34
N TYR A 226 3.28 10.31 13.60
CA TYR A 226 3.64 8.92 13.38
C TYR A 226 4.43 8.84 12.08
N TYR A 227 5.69 8.46 12.14
CA TYR A 227 6.52 8.43 10.94
C TYR A 227 7.07 7.04 10.70
N MET A 228 7.09 6.63 9.43
CA MET A 228 7.67 5.35 9.09
C MET A 228 9.17 5.37 9.34
N SER A 229 9.73 4.26 9.84
CA SER A 229 11.16 4.14 10.13
C SER A 229 12.06 4.53 8.94
N THR A 230 11.62 4.38 7.69
CA THR A 230 12.37 4.78 6.48
C THR A 230 11.97 6.16 5.91
N ALA A 231 11.06 6.90 6.54
CA ALA A 231 10.59 8.20 6.07
C ALA A 231 11.75 9.21 5.98
N TYR A 232 11.65 10.20 5.10
CA TYR A 232 12.72 11.18 4.91
C TYR A 232 13.08 11.89 6.22
N HIS A 233 14.33 11.71 6.65
CA HIS A 233 14.78 12.10 7.97
C HIS A 233 14.55 13.57 8.29
N ASP A 234 14.85 14.47 7.35
CA ASP A 234 14.72 15.90 7.62
C ASP A 234 13.25 16.32 7.74
N THR A 235 12.33 15.64 7.03
CA THR A 235 10.89 15.90 7.17
C THR A 235 10.43 15.55 8.58
N VAL A 236 10.92 14.43 9.13
CA VAL A 236 10.64 14.02 10.52
C VAL A 236 11.19 15.05 11.51
N LYS A 237 12.37 15.63 11.24
CA LYS A 237 12.97 16.67 12.09
C LYS A 237 12.29 18.04 12.01
N LEU A 238 11.58 18.34 10.92
CA LEU A 238 10.79 19.58 10.85
C LEU A 238 9.65 19.61 11.87
N HIS A 239 9.15 18.45 12.30
CA HIS A 239 8.06 18.38 13.25
C HIS A 239 8.55 18.61 14.68
N ALA A 240 8.07 19.68 15.31
CA ALA A 240 8.45 20.08 16.66
C ALA A 240 7.58 19.46 17.77
N GLY A 241 6.51 18.72 17.41
CA GLY A 241 5.64 18.06 18.37
C GLY A 241 6.10 16.64 18.73
N PRO A 242 5.29 15.87 19.49
CA PRO A 242 5.60 14.49 19.81
C PRO A 242 5.79 13.66 18.53
N ARG A 243 6.76 12.75 18.55
CA ARG A 243 7.02 11.83 17.45
C ARG A 243 6.95 10.39 17.96
N ARG A 244 6.50 9.49 17.10
CA ARG A 244 6.62 8.05 17.28
C ARG A 244 7.06 7.40 15.98
N ILE A 245 8.01 6.48 16.10
CA ILE A 245 8.47 5.69 14.96
C ILE A 245 7.50 4.53 14.70
N VAL A 246 7.26 4.23 13.43
CA VAL A 246 6.39 3.14 12.98
C VAL A 246 7.24 2.15 12.17
N TRP A 247 7.10 0.86 12.48
CA TRP A 247 7.84 -0.21 11.81
C TRP A 247 7.04 -0.75 10.64
N GLN A 248 7.53 -0.54 9.41
CA GLN A 248 6.85 -1.08 8.23
C GLN A 248 7.04 -2.58 8.11
N ASN A 249 5.96 -3.25 7.73
CA ASN A 249 6.05 -4.57 7.16
C ASN A 249 6.79 -4.53 5.80
N GLY A 250 7.57 -5.57 5.48
CA GLY A 250 8.35 -5.66 4.25
C GLY A 250 9.73 -4.99 4.27
N PHE A 251 10.22 -4.52 5.42
CA PHE A 251 11.60 -4.02 5.59
C PHE A 251 12.30 -4.76 6.74
N MET A 252 13.35 -5.52 6.43
CA MET A 252 13.95 -6.48 7.35
C MET A 252 14.49 -5.83 8.64
N ASP A 253 15.11 -4.66 8.55
CA ASP A 253 15.63 -4.01 9.75
C ASP A 253 14.52 -3.41 10.63
N ALA A 254 13.40 -3.00 10.03
CA ALA A 254 12.21 -2.60 10.80
C ALA A 254 11.59 -3.79 11.55
N HIS A 255 11.58 -4.98 10.95
CA HIS A 255 11.15 -6.22 11.62
C HIS A 255 11.98 -6.53 12.86
N LYS A 256 13.31 -6.44 12.75
CA LYS A 256 14.21 -6.64 13.91
C LYS A 256 13.91 -5.66 15.04
N MET A 257 13.75 -4.38 14.69
CA MET A 257 13.45 -3.33 15.68
C MET A 257 12.08 -3.52 16.33
N ALA A 258 11.05 -3.87 15.56
CA ALA A 258 9.71 -4.15 16.08
C ALA A 258 9.74 -5.27 17.13
N ILE A 259 10.45 -6.38 16.84
CA ILE A 259 10.62 -7.49 17.80
C ILE A 259 11.37 -7.02 19.05
N MET A 260 12.48 -6.29 18.88
CA MET A 260 13.29 -5.81 20.00
C MET A 260 12.53 -4.85 20.92
N GLN A 261 11.65 -4.02 20.36
CA GLN A 261 10.88 -3.01 21.11
C GLN A 261 9.49 -3.51 21.54
N ASN A 262 9.11 -4.74 21.19
CA ASN A 262 7.77 -5.27 21.39
C ASN A 262 6.67 -4.37 20.77
N ASP A 263 6.95 -3.87 19.57
CA ASP A 263 6.08 -3.01 18.79
C ASP A 263 5.40 -3.75 17.63
N PRO A 264 4.26 -3.24 17.12
CA PRO A 264 3.62 -3.81 15.95
C PRO A 264 4.40 -3.53 14.66
N LEU A 265 4.17 -4.39 13.66
CA LEU A 265 4.44 -4.08 12.26
C LEU A 265 3.18 -3.53 11.61
N ILE A 266 3.33 -2.44 10.85
CA ILE A 266 2.25 -1.78 10.12
C ILE A 266 2.32 -2.11 8.63
N GLN A 267 1.17 -2.49 8.06
CA GLN A 267 1.00 -2.71 6.63
C GLN A 267 0.98 -1.38 5.90
N THR A 268 1.87 -1.20 4.91
CA THR A 268 1.98 0.10 4.23
C THR A 268 1.09 0.23 3.01
N GLY A 269 0.77 -0.86 2.30
CA GLY A 269 -0.04 -0.85 1.07
C GLY A 269 0.49 0.01 -0.09
N GLY A 270 1.70 0.58 0.04
CA GLY A 270 2.31 1.48 -0.93
C GLY A 270 1.85 2.94 -0.87
N SER A 271 1.02 3.33 0.09
CA SER A 271 0.53 4.71 0.26
C SER A 271 0.50 5.14 1.73
N VAL A 272 0.63 6.44 1.99
CA VAL A 272 0.51 7.00 3.35
C VAL A 272 -0.88 6.68 3.92
N ALA A 273 -1.92 6.76 3.10
CA ALA A 273 -3.30 6.54 3.55
C ALA A 273 -3.56 5.09 3.96
N THR A 274 -2.96 4.12 3.25
CA THR A 274 -3.09 2.70 3.58
C THR A 274 -2.36 2.37 4.87
N ALA A 275 -1.15 2.91 5.07
CA ALA A 275 -0.42 2.80 6.34
C ALA A 275 -1.14 3.49 7.51
N LEU A 276 -1.77 4.63 7.25
CA LEU A 276 -2.53 5.38 8.24
C LEU A 276 -3.78 4.63 8.68
N LEU A 277 -4.49 3.95 7.76
CA LEU A 277 -5.63 3.11 8.11
C LEU A 277 -5.21 1.97 9.05
N ASP A 278 -4.17 1.22 8.70
CA ASP A 278 -3.67 0.11 9.52
C ASP A 278 -3.18 0.60 10.89
N THR A 279 -2.51 1.76 10.93
CA THR A 279 -2.13 2.42 12.19
C THR A 279 -3.36 2.82 13.01
N MET A 280 -4.41 3.39 12.39
CA MET A 280 -5.65 3.77 13.09
C MET A 280 -6.37 2.57 13.70
N VAL A 281 -6.39 1.44 13.00
CA VAL A 281 -6.95 0.18 13.52
C VAL A 281 -6.13 -0.30 14.71
N PHE A 282 -4.79 -0.27 14.65
CA PHE A 282 -3.94 -0.62 15.79
C PHE A 282 -4.18 0.27 17.02
N LEU A 283 -4.48 1.55 16.82
CA LEU A 283 -4.82 2.49 17.89
C LEU A 283 -6.25 2.29 18.44
N GLY A 284 -6.98 1.26 18.01
CA GLY A 284 -8.32 0.89 18.50
C GLY A 284 -9.48 1.37 17.61
N GLY A 285 -9.18 1.86 16.40
CA GLY A 285 -10.20 2.32 15.45
C GLY A 285 -11.07 1.18 14.94
N GLN A 286 -12.33 1.15 15.35
CA GLN A 286 -13.34 0.20 14.87
C GLN A 286 -14.37 0.82 13.92
N VAL A 287 -14.56 2.14 14.00
CA VAL A 287 -15.47 2.91 13.17
C VAL A 287 -14.68 4.03 12.49
N ILE A 288 -14.34 3.84 11.21
CA ILE A 288 -13.39 4.69 10.49
C ILE A 288 -14.02 5.21 9.20
N ALA A 289 -13.99 6.52 9.01
CA ALA A 289 -14.36 7.17 7.76
C ALA A 289 -13.15 7.68 6.97
N LEU A 290 -13.22 7.57 5.65
CA LEU A 290 -12.27 8.18 4.72
C LEU A 290 -12.84 9.48 4.19
N ILE A 291 -12.02 10.55 4.15
CA ILE A 291 -12.33 11.80 3.45
C ILE A 291 -11.13 12.23 2.60
N GLY A 292 -11.38 12.92 1.48
CA GLY A 292 -10.33 13.25 0.52
C GLY A 292 -9.57 12.03 -0.03
N GLN A 293 -10.17 10.84 0.01
CA GLN A 293 -9.58 9.59 -0.46
C GLN A 293 -10.05 9.29 -1.90
N ASP A 294 -9.90 10.26 -2.80
CA ASP A 294 -10.48 10.17 -4.15
C ASP A 294 -10.00 8.95 -4.94
N LEU A 295 -8.70 8.60 -4.85
CA LEU A 295 -8.10 7.52 -5.63
C LEU A 295 -8.38 7.65 -7.14
N ALA A 296 -8.56 8.89 -7.60
CA ALA A 296 -8.92 9.26 -8.95
C ALA A 296 -8.62 10.74 -9.18
N PHE A 297 -8.64 11.16 -10.44
CA PHE A 297 -8.46 12.54 -10.85
C PHE A 297 -9.80 13.29 -10.87
N THR A 298 -10.42 13.44 -9.70
CA THR A 298 -11.73 14.10 -9.55
C THR A 298 -11.65 15.55 -10.05
N GLY A 299 -12.53 15.89 -10.99
CA GLY A 299 -12.52 17.22 -11.62
C GLY A 299 -11.24 17.53 -12.40
N GLY A 300 -10.49 16.52 -12.85
CA GLY A 300 -9.23 16.69 -13.58
C GLY A 300 -8.03 17.06 -12.72
N LYS A 301 -8.15 17.02 -11.39
CA LYS A 301 -7.08 17.36 -10.44
C LYS A 301 -6.48 16.12 -9.78
N SER A 302 -5.18 16.15 -9.49
CA SER A 302 -4.50 15.08 -8.74
C SER A 302 -4.65 15.15 -7.22
N HIS A 303 -4.79 16.35 -6.67
CA HIS A 303 -4.85 16.61 -5.23
C HIS A 303 -5.77 17.80 -4.93
N ALA A 304 -6.14 17.95 -3.66
CA ALA A 304 -6.83 19.12 -3.13
C ALA A 304 -6.04 20.41 -3.40
N SER A 305 -6.77 21.52 -3.45
CA SER A 305 -6.18 22.84 -3.67
C SER A 305 -5.15 23.14 -2.58
N HIS A 306 -4.07 23.84 -2.95
CA HIS A 306 -3.02 24.26 -2.02
C HIS A 306 -2.17 23.16 -1.38
N THR A 307 -2.28 21.93 -1.88
CA THR A 307 -1.28 20.90 -1.63
C THR A 307 -0.04 21.21 -2.47
N ALA A 308 1.16 20.89 -1.96
CA ALA A 308 2.39 21.05 -2.74
C ALA A 308 2.49 20.09 -3.94
N ALA A 309 1.50 19.20 -4.11
CA ALA A 309 1.42 18.16 -5.12
C ALA A 309 0.26 18.36 -6.12
N GLU A 310 -0.49 19.47 -6.04
CA GLU A 310 -1.56 19.78 -6.98
C GLU A 310 -1.04 19.86 -8.42
N LYS A 311 -1.71 19.13 -9.33
CA LYS A 311 -1.47 19.11 -10.78
C LYS A 311 -2.78 18.85 -11.51
N GLU A 312 -2.99 19.54 -12.62
CA GLU A 312 -4.01 19.19 -13.62
C GLU A 312 -3.56 17.94 -14.38
N VAL A 313 -4.51 17.07 -14.74
CA VAL A 313 -4.23 15.78 -15.35
C VAL A 313 -5.00 15.61 -16.65
N GLU A 314 -4.25 15.38 -17.73
CA GLU A 314 -4.78 14.94 -19.01
C GLU A 314 -4.86 13.41 -19.08
N GLU A 315 -5.80 12.87 -19.86
CA GLU A 315 -5.87 11.44 -20.12
C GLU A 315 -4.58 10.97 -20.82
N THR A 316 -3.91 9.97 -20.23
CA THR A 316 -2.70 9.36 -20.81
C THR A 316 -2.84 7.83 -20.89
N ALA A 317 -1.94 7.17 -21.61
CA ALA A 317 -1.90 5.70 -21.72
C ALA A 317 -1.73 4.96 -20.37
N ASN A 318 -1.38 5.66 -19.29
CA ASN A 318 -1.22 5.12 -17.94
C ASN A 318 -2.44 5.34 -17.03
N THR A 319 -3.56 5.79 -17.60
CA THR A 319 -4.82 6.00 -16.89
C THR A 319 -5.85 4.95 -17.28
N ILE A 320 -6.74 4.64 -16.33
CA ILE A 320 -7.88 3.74 -16.52
C ILE A 320 -9.14 4.44 -16.03
N LYS A 321 -10.30 3.93 -16.45
CA LYS A 321 -11.61 4.38 -15.94
C LYS A 321 -12.11 3.38 -14.90
N VAL A 322 -12.67 3.90 -13.81
CA VAL A 322 -13.28 3.11 -12.74
C VAL A 322 -14.60 3.76 -12.36
N GLN A 323 -15.52 2.98 -11.79
CA GLN A 323 -16.81 3.50 -11.31
C GLN A 323 -16.59 4.64 -10.31
N ASN A 324 -17.36 5.72 -10.46
CA ASN A 324 -17.29 6.87 -9.56
C ASN A 324 -18.00 6.59 -8.23
N TYR A 325 -17.73 7.42 -7.22
CA TYR A 325 -18.31 7.33 -5.87
C TYR A 325 -19.83 7.12 -5.85
N TYR A 326 -20.56 7.82 -6.71
CA TYR A 326 -22.04 7.78 -6.76
C TYR A 326 -22.60 6.62 -7.59
N GLN A 327 -21.74 5.83 -8.23
CA GLN A 327 -22.12 4.75 -9.14
C GLN A 327 -22.97 5.20 -10.34
N THR A 328 -22.90 6.48 -10.71
CA THR A 328 -23.65 7.07 -11.82
C THR A 328 -22.83 7.16 -13.12
N GLY A 329 -21.55 6.82 -13.05
CA GLY A 329 -20.63 6.88 -14.19
C GLY A 329 -19.22 6.47 -13.77
N GLU A 330 -18.24 6.92 -14.55
CA GLU A 330 -16.82 6.59 -14.33
C GLU A 330 -15.99 7.83 -14.04
N VAL A 331 -14.83 7.62 -13.42
CA VAL A 331 -13.79 8.61 -13.17
C VAL A 331 -12.43 8.07 -13.62
N ILE A 332 -11.56 8.95 -14.10
CA ILE A 332 -10.21 8.60 -14.54
C ILE A 332 -9.33 8.42 -13.30
N THR A 333 -8.56 7.34 -13.27
CA THR A 333 -7.55 7.07 -12.24
C THR A 333 -6.25 6.60 -12.86
N ALA A 334 -5.12 6.87 -12.20
CA ALA A 334 -3.85 6.24 -12.54
C ALA A 334 -3.78 4.80 -12.00
N ASN A 335 -2.91 3.97 -12.60
CA ASN A 335 -2.71 2.59 -12.18
C ASN A 335 -2.32 2.46 -10.70
N ASN A 336 -1.40 3.30 -10.20
CA ASN A 336 -0.99 3.28 -8.79
C ASN A 336 -2.15 3.62 -7.82
N LEU A 337 -3.02 4.57 -8.16
CA LEU A 337 -4.20 4.89 -7.36
C LEU A 337 -5.20 3.73 -7.36
N SER A 338 -5.35 3.03 -8.49
CA SER A 338 -6.17 1.82 -8.57
C SER A 338 -5.60 0.67 -7.72
N ILE A 339 -4.27 0.54 -7.64
CA ILE A 339 -3.61 -0.40 -6.74
C ILE A 339 -3.98 -0.12 -5.29
N TYR A 340 -3.92 1.15 -4.86
CA TYR A 340 -4.30 1.55 -3.50
C TYR A 340 -5.79 1.32 -3.25
N ARG A 341 -6.65 1.60 -4.24
CA ARG A 341 -8.09 1.28 -4.17
C ARG A 341 -8.33 -0.19 -3.88
N LYS A 342 -7.76 -1.08 -4.68
CA LYS A 342 -7.86 -2.53 -4.45
C LYS A 342 -7.26 -2.96 -3.10
N TRP A 343 -6.26 -2.24 -2.59
CA TRP A 343 -5.74 -2.51 -1.25
C TRP A 343 -6.79 -2.20 -0.18
N PHE A 344 -7.48 -1.05 -0.24
CA PHE A 344 -8.57 -0.72 0.68
C PHE A 344 -9.72 -1.73 0.61
N GLU A 345 -10.05 -2.21 -0.59
CA GLU A 345 -11.09 -3.24 -0.81
C GLU A 345 -10.70 -4.55 -0.11
N ARG A 346 -9.50 -5.08 -0.36
CA ARG A 346 -8.99 -6.28 0.32
C ARG A 346 -8.83 -6.11 1.82
N TYR A 347 -8.45 -4.91 2.27
CA TYR A 347 -8.32 -4.62 3.69
C TYR A 347 -9.67 -4.71 4.40
N ALA A 348 -10.75 -4.21 3.78
CA ALA A 348 -12.10 -4.36 4.30
C ALA A 348 -12.56 -5.83 4.33
N GLU A 349 -12.27 -6.59 3.27
CA GLU A 349 -12.59 -8.03 3.21
C GLU A 349 -11.91 -8.82 4.33
N ASN A 350 -10.66 -8.50 4.66
CA ASN A 350 -9.87 -9.19 5.69
C ASN A 350 -10.18 -8.73 7.12
N ASN A 351 -10.91 -7.64 7.31
CA ASN A 351 -11.25 -7.05 8.61
C ASN A 351 -12.75 -6.75 8.68
N ALA A 352 -13.57 -7.77 8.45
CA ALA A 352 -15.02 -7.66 8.31
C ALA A 352 -15.74 -7.17 9.59
N GLU A 353 -15.07 -7.21 10.74
CA GLU A 353 -15.54 -6.66 12.01
C GLU A 353 -15.47 -5.12 12.09
N LEU A 354 -14.69 -4.49 11.21
CA LEU A 354 -14.56 -3.03 11.16
C LEU A 354 -15.76 -2.38 10.47
N SER A 355 -16.22 -1.25 11.00
CA SER A 355 -17.20 -0.40 10.35
C SER A 355 -16.50 0.69 9.55
N LEU A 356 -16.28 0.38 8.27
CA LEU A 356 -15.50 1.19 7.34
C LEU A 356 -16.40 2.01 6.41
N TYR A 357 -16.23 3.34 6.43
CA TYR A 357 -17.03 4.29 5.66
C TYR A 357 -16.20 5.05 4.64
N ASN A 358 -16.64 5.05 3.38
CA ASN A 358 -16.12 5.98 2.40
C ASN A 358 -16.98 7.23 2.43
N CYS A 359 -16.51 8.27 3.10
CA CYS A 359 -17.16 9.57 3.18
C CYS A 359 -16.52 10.58 2.23
N THR A 360 -15.75 10.16 1.23
CA THR A 360 -15.02 11.06 0.32
C THR A 360 -15.95 11.92 -0.53
N GLU A 361 -17.18 11.45 -0.79
CA GLU A 361 -18.19 12.12 -1.63
C GLU A 361 -17.67 12.46 -3.03
N GLY A 362 -16.66 11.72 -3.51
CA GLY A 362 -15.94 12.01 -4.74
C GLY A 362 -14.95 10.89 -5.05
N GLY A 363 -14.36 10.95 -6.24
CA GLY A 363 -13.39 9.95 -6.67
C GLY A 363 -13.99 8.60 -7.03
N ALA A 364 -13.18 7.56 -6.88
CA ALA A 364 -13.50 6.19 -7.24
C ALA A 364 -14.38 5.48 -6.19
N TYR A 365 -15.23 4.58 -6.66
CA TYR A 365 -15.95 3.64 -5.80
C TYR A 365 -14.98 2.61 -5.20
N ILE A 366 -15.07 2.38 -3.89
CA ILE A 366 -14.22 1.45 -3.13
C ILE A 366 -15.11 0.31 -2.63
N ASN A 367 -15.02 -0.87 -3.26
CA ASN A 367 -15.82 -2.02 -2.85
C ASN A 367 -15.53 -2.44 -1.38
N GLY A 368 -16.55 -2.97 -0.70
CA GLY A 368 -16.43 -3.39 0.71
C GLY A 368 -16.51 -2.25 1.74
N TRP A 369 -16.55 -0.99 1.30
CA TRP A 369 -16.75 0.18 2.17
C TRP A 369 -18.20 0.67 2.10
N LYS A 370 -18.73 1.20 3.21
CA LYS A 370 -20.05 1.85 3.26
C LYS A 370 -19.93 3.30 2.74
N HIS A 371 -20.52 3.61 1.59
CA HIS A 371 -20.53 4.99 1.07
C HIS A 371 -21.65 5.80 1.72
N SER A 372 -21.27 6.91 2.35
CA SER A 372 -22.20 7.79 3.10
C SER A 372 -21.64 9.21 3.14
N SER A 373 -22.48 10.23 3.31
CA SER A 373 -21.95 11.59 3.43
C SER A 373 -21.14 11.75 4.72
N LEU A 374 -20.20 12.70 4.75
CA LEU A 374 -19.48 13.00 5.99
C LEU A 374 -20.44 13.45 7.12
N ASN A 375 -21.54 14.10 6.75
CA ASN A 375 -22.57 14.53 7.70
C ASN A 375 -23.29 13.34 8.34
N ASP A 376 -23.71 12.37 7.55
CA ASP A 376 -24.40 11.19 8.07
C ASP A 376 -23.49 10.34 8.96
N PHE A 377 -22.21 10.21 8.61
CA PHE A 377 -21.21 9.57 9.48
C PHE A 377 -21.01 10.32 10.79
N HIS A 378 -20.99 11.65 10.74
CA HIS A 378 -20.89 12.49 11.92
C HIS A 378 -22.09 12.29 12.86
N LEU A 379 -23.31 12.16 12.31
CA LEU A 379 -24.54 11.91 13.07
C LEU A 379 -24.74 10.45 13.48
N LEU A 380 -23.86 9.54 13.07
CA LEU A 380 -23.97 8.13 13.43
C LEU A 380 -23.73 7.93 14.94
N ASP A 381 -24.72 7.42 15.65
CA ASP A 381 -24.58 6.94 17.02
C ASP A 381 -23.81 5.61 17.03
N ILE A 382 -22.75 5.53 17.85
CA ILE A 382 -21.90 4.32 17.96
C ILE A 382 -22.06 3.61 19.30
N PHE A 383 -23.20 3.79 19.98
CA PHE A 383 -23.53 3.16 21.26
C PHE A 383 -24.99 2.75 21.35
#